data_AF-A0A7K2DHD9-F1
#
_entry.id   AF-A0A7K2DHD9-F1
#
_cell.length_a   1.000
_cell.length_b   1.000
_cell.length_c   1.000
_cell.angle_alpha   90.00
_cell.angle_beta   90.00
_cell.angle_gamma   90.00
#
_symmetry.space_group_name_H-M   'P 1'
#
loop_
_entity.id
_entity.type
_entity.pdbx_description
1 polymer ?
#
loop_
_entity_poly.entity_id
_entity_poly.type
_entity_poly.pdbx_seq_one_letter_code
_entity_poly.pdbx_strand_id
1 'polypeptide(L)' 'MMNSTMNGDRYTIVSADCHAGGDIDDYRPYLPSKWHSDFDAWKQAYINPFDDLQDSKRVRNWDTAVRQRDLEADGQV' A
#
# COMPACT_ATOMS: atom_id res chain seq x y z
N MET A 1 40.34 6.64 -25.50
CA MET A 1 40.47 5.69 -24.38
C MET A 1 39.38 6.02 -23.37
N MET A 2 38.31 5.22 -23.29
CA MET A 2 37.30 5.35 -22.24
C MET A 2 37.89 4.76 -20.95
N ASN A 3 38.16 5.61 -19.97
CA ASN A 3 38.60 5.16 -18.64
C ASN A 3 37.37 4.67 -17.87
N SER A 4 37.07 3.38 -17.97
CA SER A 4 36.02 2.72 -17.20
C SER A 4 36.49 2.48 -15.77
N THR A 5 36.64 3.53 -14.97
CA THR A 5 36.51 3.38 -13.53
C THR A 5 35.01 3.29 -13.24
N MET A 6 34.45 2.08 -13.41
CA MET A 6 33.26 1.66 -12.67
C MET A 6 33.69 1.50 -11.22
N ASN A 7 33.99 2.62 -10.56
CA ASN A 7 34.02 2.65 -9.12
C ASN A 7 32.58 2.33 -8.70
N GLY A 8 32.38 1.17 -8.05
CA GLY A 8 31.05 0.63 -7.74
C GLY A 8 30.34 1.46 -6.69
N ASP A 9 30.02 2.71 -7.03
CA ASP A 9 29.32 3.64 -6.18
C ASP A 9 27.94 3.05 -5.88
N ARG A 10 27.66 2.87 -4.59
CA ARG A 10 26.39 2.34 -4.13
C ARG A 10 25.40 3.48 -4.03
N TYR A 11 24.25 3.32 -4.66
CA TYR A 11 23.16 4.29 -4.60
C TYR A 11 22.04 3.75 -3.72
N THR A 12 21.59 4.55 -2.76
CA THR A 12 20.30 4.31 -2.10
C THR A 12 19.21 4.72 -3.05
N ILE A 13 18.32 3.79 -3.38
CA ILE A 13 17.12 4.05 -4.17
C ILE A 13 15.97 4.28 -3.19
N VAL A 14 15.20 5.33 -3.41
CA VAL A 14 13.99 5.62 -2.63
C VAL A 14 12.82 5.61 -3.58
N SER A 15 11.80 4.80 -3.28
CA SER A 15 10.55 4.87 -4.03
C SER A 15 9.87 6.21 -3.77
N ALA A 16 9.62 6.97 -4.84
CA ALA A 16 9.03 8.30 -4.76
C ALA A 16 7.50 8.28 -4.64
N ASP A 17 6.87 7.14 -4.94
CA ASP A 17 5.42 6.96 -4.87
C ASP A 17 5.09 5.57 -4.32
N CYS A 18 4.34 5.56 -3.22
CA CYS A 18 3.73 4.36 -2.70
C CYS A 18 2.42 4.70 -1.97
N HIS A 19 1.50 3.76 -1.97
CA HIS A 19 0.21 3.92 -1.32
C HIS A 19 0.19 3.11 -0.01
N ALA A 20 -0.49 3.66 0.99
CA ALA A 20 -0.80 3.03 2.26
C ALA A 20 -2.30 3.20 2.53
N GLY A 21 -2.86 2.31 3.34
CA GLY A 21 -4.27 2.31 3.71
C GLY A 21 -4.58 1.02 4.45
N GLY A 22 -5.66 1.01 5.24
CA GLY A 22 -6.13 -0.17 5.98
C GLY A 22 -7.39 -0.79 5.36
N ASP A 23 -7.94 -1.79 6.03
CA ASP A 23 -9.29 -2.25 5.71
C ASP A 23 -10.27 -1.09 5.98
N ILE A 24 -11.38 -1.02 5.24
CA ILE A 24 -12.39 0.03 5.42
C ILE A 24 -12.88 0.04 6.88
N ASP A 25 -13.03 -1.13 7.50
CA ASP A 25 -13.48 -1.23 8.90
C ASP A 25 -12.53 -0.58 9.90
N ASP A 26 -11.23 -0.56 9.61
CA ASP A 26 -10.22 -0.03 10.52
C ASP A 26 -10.34 1.49 10.70
N TYR A 27 -11.04 2.18 9.78
CA TYR A 27 -11.24 3.62 9.87
C TYR A 27 -12.34 4.01 10.85
N ARG A 28 -13.32 3.13 11.09
CA ARG A 28 -14.51 3.44 11.91
C ARG A 28 -14.17 3.91 13.33
N PRO A 29 -13.24 3.29 14.07
CA PRO A 29 -12.88 3.73 15.43
C PRO A 29 -12.26 5.13 15.50
N TYR A 30 -11.67 5.61 14.40
CA TYR A 30 -11.06 6.94 14.32
C TYR A 30 -12.07 8.06 13.97
N LEU A 31 -13.28 7.69 13.56
CA LEU A 31 -14.34 8.65 13.29
C LEU A 31 -15.05 9.06 14.59
N PRO A 32 -15.40 10.34 14.77
CA PRO A 32 -16.32 10.76 15.81
C PRO A 32 -17.61 9.94 15.74
N SER A 33 -18.11 9.47 16.89
CA SER A 33 -19.26 8.54 16.98
C SER A 33 -20.51 9.01 16.24
N LYS A 34 -20.73 10.33 16.15
CA LYS A 34 -21.83 10.92 15.37
C LYS A 34 -21.85 10.53 13.88
N TRP A 35 -20.72 10.08 13.34
CA TRP A 35 -20.60 9.66 11.94
C TRP A 35 -20.67 8.15 11.73
N HIS A 36 -20.72 7.35 12.79
CA HIS A 36 -20.66 5.89 12.66
C HIS A 36 -21.84 5.33 11.87
N SER A 37 -23.06 5.81 12.11
CA SER A 37 -24.25 5.36 11.38
C SER A 37 -24.15 5.65 9.88
N ASP A 38 -23.71 6.86 9.51
CA ASP A 38 -23.56 7.26 8.10
C ASP A 38 -22.43 6.48 7.42
N PHE A 39 -21.34 6.25 8.14
CA PHE A 39 -20.22 5.42 7.69
C PHE A 39 -20.68 3.97 7.43
N ASP A 40 -21.40 3.37 8.36
CA ASP A 40 -21.91 2.00 8.24
C ASP A 40 -22.88 1.87 7.05
N ALA A 41 -23.76 2.86 6.85
CA ALA A 41 -24.68 2.91 5.70
C ALA A 41 -23.95 3.08 4.37
N TRP A 42 -22.97 3.99 4.30
CA TRP A 42 -22.15 4.18 3.10
C TRP A 42 -21.37 2.92 2.75
N LYS A 43 -20.72 2.29 3.73
CA LYS A 43 -19.91 1.09 3.53
C LYS A 43 -20.73 -0.04 2.90
N GLN A 44 -21.97 -0.25 3.37
CA GLN A 44 -22.85 -1.29 2.82
C GLN A 44 -23.20 -1.06 1.34
N ALA A 45 -23.25 0.20 0.89
CA ALA A 45 -23.53 0.56 -0.49
C ALA A 45 -22.26 0.67 -1.36
N TYR A 46 -21.08 0.69 -0.76
CA TYR A 46 -19.83 0.91 -1.48
C TYR A 46 -19.44 -0.31 -2.31
N ILE A 47 -19.19 -0.09 -3.59
CA ILE A 47 -18.66 -1.08 -4.53
C ILE A 47 -17.27 -0.62 -4.93
N ASN A 48 -16.27 -1.45 -4.65
CA ASN A 48 -14.91 -1.20 -5.10
C ASN A 48 -14.84 -1.39 -6.63
N PRO A 49 -14.48 -0.37 -7.43
CA PRO A 49 -14.43 -0.48 -8.89
C PRO A 49 -13.17 -1.20 -9.40
N PHE A 50 -12.23 -1.58 -8.53
CA PHE A 50 -10.94 -2.17 -8.87
C PHE A 50 -10.95 -3.69 -8.69
N ASP A 51 -11.29 -4.41 -9.76
CA ASP A 51 -11.36 -5.89 -9.77
C ASP A 51 -10.00 -6.57 -9.56
N ASP A 52 -8.90 -5.85 -9.79
CA ASP A 52 -7.53 -6.34 -9.59
C ASP A 52 -7.09 -6.35 -8.13
N LEU A 53 -7.84 -5.68 -7.24
CA LEU A 53 -7.60 -5.60 -5.79
C LEU A 53 -8.37 -6.67 -5.00
N GLN A 54 -8.55 -7.85 -5.58
CA GLN A 54 -9.16 -8.99 -4.88
C GLN A 54 -8.11 -9.87 -4.16
N ASP A 55 -8.57 -10.66 -3.19
CA ASP A 55 -7.77 -11.62 -2.41
C ASP A 55 -6.54 -11.02 -1.71
N SER A 56 -5.37 -11.65 -1.82
CA SER A 56 -4.13 -11.25 -1.16
C SER A 56 -3.56 -9.91 -1.67
N LYS A 57 -4.05 -9.40 -2.80
CA LYS A 57 -3.64 -8.10 -3.32
C LYS A 57 -4.25 -6.95 -2.53
N ARG A 58 -5.44 -7.14 -1.95
CA ARG A 58 -6.09 -6.12 -1.14
C ARG A 58 -5.22 -5.70 0.04
N VAL A 59 -4.55 -6.66 0.69
CA VAL A 59 -3.81 -6.43 1.93
C VAL A 59 -2.41 -5.83 1.76
N ARG A 60 -1.92 -5.68 0.52
CA ARG A 60 -0.56 -5.17 0.21
C ARG A 60 -0.25 -3.80 0.82
N ASN A 61 -1.29 -3.02 1.13
CA ASN A 61 -1.16 -1.68 1.67
C ASN A 61 -1.03 -1.63 3.20
N TRP A 62 -1.47 -2.68 3.93
CA TRP A 62 -1.44 -2.71 5.42
C TRP A 62 -0.78 -3.94 6.03
N ASP A 63 -0.75 -5.08 5.35
CA ASP A 63 -0.05 -6.26 5.84
C ASP A 63 1.45 -6.11 5.55
N THR A 64 2.23 -5.84 6.60
CA THR A 64 3.68 -5.63 6.52
C THR A 64 4.41 -6.81 5.88
N ALA A 65 4.02 -8.06 6.17
CA ALA A 65 4.72 -9.23 5.68
C ALA A 65 4.47 -9.43 4.17
N VAL A 66 3.22 -9.23 3.74
CA VAL A 66 2.86 -9.24 2.32
C VAL A 66 3.56 -8.11 1.58
N ARG A 67 3.51 -6.89 2.12
CA ARG A 67 4.13 -5.72 1.53
C ARG A 67 5.64 -5.90 1.36
N GLN A 68 6.34 -6.31 2.42
CA GLN A 68 7.79 -6.46 2.39
C GLN A 68 8.22 -7.50 1.35
N ARG A 69 7.56 -8.67 1.32
CA ARG A 69 7.85 -9.73 0.34
C ARG A 69 7.66 -9.23 -1.10
N ASP A 70 6.58 -8.52 -1.37
CA ASP A 70 6.26 -8.06 -2.72
C ASP A 70 7.22 -6.93 -3.15
N LEU A 71 7.57 -6.00 -2.26
CA LEU A 71 8.57 -4.95 -2.51
C LEU A 71 9.96 -5.54 -2.79
N GLU A 72 10.40 -6.52 -2.00
CA GLU A 72 11.67 -7.22 -2.21
C GLU A 72 11.70 -7.95 -3.55
N ALA A 73 10.59 -8.58 -3.94
CA ALA A 73 10.46 -9.25 -5.23
C ALA A 73 10.54 -8.28 -6.41
N ASP A 74 10.05 -7.05 -6.24
CA ASP A 74 10.12 -5.96 -7.23
C ASP A 74 11.47 -5.22 -7.21
N GLY A 75 12.39 -5.57 -6.31
CA GLY A 75 13.71 -4.96 -6.18
C GLY A 75 13.73 -3.65 -5.38
N GLN A 76 12.70 -3.40 -4.58
CA GLN A 76 12.59 -2.27 -3.66
C GLN A 76 13.00 -2.73 -2.25
N VAL A 77 14.07 -2.13 -1.69
CA VAL A 77 14.57 -2.35 -0.32
C VAL A 77 14.93 -1.04 0.35
#